data_AF-A0A9F2RE08-F1
#
_entry.id   AF-A0A9F2RE08-F1
#
_cell.length_a   1.000
_cell.length_b   1.000
_cell.length_c   1.000
_cell.angle_alpha   90.00
_cell.angle_beta   90.00
_cell.angle_gamma   90.00
#
_symmetry.space_group_name_H-M   'P 1'
#
loop_
_entity.id
_entity.type
_entity.pdbx_description
1 polymer ?
#
loop_
_entity_poly.entity_id
_entity_poly.type
_entity_poly.pdbx_seq_one_letter_code
_entity_poly.pdbx_strand_id
1 'polypeptide(L)'
;MNVDVSDLCQNHWAWLIFVLFPPVIMAKYGMNGKKDVQQWGTNYIKEGFTNDDLDDPRLEKLWNKAKTSGKFSDEELEKLWKEFQHHKEKVHEYNILLETVSRTEDVHKNMINPVEEESAVKKELLHQKHSELKEKLYSINQGFERLRKVSHQGYDSTSEFEEPRVIDLWDLAKSTNFTEKELESLREELKHFEAKVEKHHHYQKQLEISHQKMKHVEGTGDKEHLSRNKEKYVLLEEKTKELGYKVKKHLQDLSSRISRGLQHNEL
;
A
#
# COMPACT_ATOMS: atom_id res chain seq x y z
N MET A 1 -56.23 12.58 -32.57
CA MET A 1 -56.31 13.38 -31.34
C MET A 1 -55.05 13.12 -30.55
N ASN A 2 -54.04 13.98 -30.71
CA ASN A 2 -52.81 13.92 -29.93
C ASN A 2 -53.09 14.58 -28.59
N VAL A 3 -53.06 13.80 -27.51
CA VAL A 3 -53.12 14.34 -26.16
C VAL A 3 -51.75 14.93 -25.87
N ASP A 4 -51.72 16.25 -25.69
CA ASP A 4 -50.53 17.02 -25.41
C ASP A 4 -49.98 16.63 -24.04
N VAL A 5 -48.73 16.13 -24.00
CA VAL A 5 -48.07 15.64 -22.77
C VAL A 5 -47.72 16.79 -21.81
N SER A 6 -47.89 18.03 -22.27
CA SER A 6 -47.52 19.24 -21.56
C SER A 6 -48.51 19.67 -20.45
N ASP A 7 -49.73 19.14 -20.42
CA ASP A 7 -50.75 19.49 -19.40
C ASP A 7 -50.73 18.60 -18.13
N LEU A 8 -50.03 17.47 -18.13
CA LEU A 8 -49.98 16.57 -16.96
C LEU A 8 -49.01 17.03 -15.85
N CYS A 9 -48.14 18.01 -16.11
CA CYS A 9 -47.14 18.48 -15.16
C CYS A 9 -47.60 19.61 -14.23
N GLN A 10 -48.76 20.25 -14.47
CA GLN A 10 -49.26 21.33 -13.60
C GLN A 10 -50.04 20.84 -12.37
N ASN A 11 -50.49 19.59 -12.38
CA ASN A 11 -51.20 19.00 -11.25
C ASN A 11 -50.21 18.34 -10.29
N HIS A 12 -49.81 19.09 -9.27
CA HIS A 12 -48.92 18.64 -8.19
C HIS A 12 -49.39 17.31 -7.56
N TRP A 13 -50.69 17.04 -7.58
CA TRP A 13 -51.31 15.80 -7.09
C TRP A 13 -51.05 14.61 -8.02
N ALA A 14 -51.01 14.82 -9.34
CA ALA A 14 -50.67 13.77 -10.30
C ALA A 14 -49.19 13.36 -10.17
N TRP A 15 -48.30 14.31 -9.93
CA TRP A 15 -46.89 14.06 -9.65
C TRP A 15 -46.69 13.28 -8.34
N LEU A 16 -47.41 13.67 -7.28
CA LEU A 16 -47.39 12.95 -6.00
C LEU A 16 -47.90 11.51 -6.15
N ILE A 17 -48.99 11.29 -6.89
CA ILE A 17 -49.48 9.93 -7.16
C ILE A 17 -48.43 9.15 -7.95
N PHE A 18 -47.84 9.71 -9.00
CA PHE A 18 -46.86 8.99 -9.82
C PHE A 18 -45.55 8.68 -9.07
N VAL A 19 -45.17 9.51 -8.09
CA VAL A 19 -43.97 9.31 -7.27
C VAL A 19 -44.23 8.39 -6.07
N LEU A 20 -45.41 8.45 -5.46
CA LEU A 20 -45.74 7.70 -4.23
C LEU A 20 -46.39 6.35 -4.49
N PHE A 21 -47.10 6.18 -5.61
CA PHE A 21 -47.80 4.93 -5.91
C PHE A 21 -46.87 3.76 -6.28
N PRO A 22 -45.82 3.94 -7.11
CA PRO A 22 -44.90 2.85 -7.43
C PRO A 22 -44.16 2.29 -6.20
N PRO A 23 -43.61 3.09 -5.26
CA PRO A 23 -43.02 2.58 -4.02
C PRO A 23 -43.98 1.76 -3.17
N VAL A 24 -45.25 2.18 -3.07
CA VAL A 24 -46.29 1.49 -2.30
C VAL A 24 -46.62 0.12 -2.92
N ILE A 25 -46.71 0.05 -4.25
CA ILE A 25 -46.91 -1.21 -4.96
C ILE A 25 -45.67 -2.10 -4.78
N MET A 26 -44.48 -1.57 -5.01
CA MET A 26 -43.24 -2.33 -4.86
C MET A 26 -43.04 -2.87 -3.43
N ALA A 27 -43.46 -2.12 -2.39
CA ALA A 27 -43.46 -2.58 -1.01
C ALA A 27 -44.49 -3.69 -0.75
N LYS A 28 -45.70 -3.57 -1.32
CA LYS A 28 -46.75 -4.62 -1.21
C LYS A 28 -46.36 -5.95 -1.84
N TYR A 29 -45.57 -5.92 -2.90
CA TYR A 29 -45.13 -7.13 -3.63
C TYR A 29 -43.71 -7.57 -3.27
N GLY A 30 -43.10 -7.01 -2.22
CA GLY A 30 -41.76 -7.41 -1.76
C GLY A 30 -40.63 -7.09 -2.75
N MET A 31 -40.87 -6.23 -3.74
CA MET A 31 -39.91 -5.79 -4.76
C MET A 31 -39.21 -4.47 -4.38
N ASN A 32 -39.49 -3.91 -3.21
CA ASN A 32 -38.83 -2.71 -2.71
C ASN A 32 -37.40 -3.06 -2.24
N GLY A 33 -36.48 -3.22 -3.20
CA GLY A 33 -35.05 -3.33 -2.93
C GLY A 33 -34.53 -2.04 -2.29
N LYS A 34 -33.55 -2.16 -1.40
CA LYS A 34 -32.89 -1.04 -0.73
C LYS A 34 -32.42 -0.05 -1.79
N LYS A 35 -32.92 1.19 -1.73
CA LYS A 35 -32.52 2.25 -2.64
C LYS A 35 -31.14 2.72 -2.20
N ASP A 36 -30.09 2.34 -2.91
CA ASP A 36 -28.73 2.75 -2.60
C ASP A 36 -28.62 4.28 -2.75
N VAL A 37 -28.61 4.98 -1.63
CA VAL A 37 -28.27 6.40 -1.58
C VAL A 37 -26.76 6.47 -1.72
N GLN A 38 -26.29 6.50 -2.96
CA GLN A 38 -24.88 6.64 -3.29
C GLN A 38 -24.45 8.08 -2.97
N GLN A 39 -24.16 8.35 -1.70
CA GLN A 39 -23.67 9.64 -1.24
C GLN A 39 -22.19 9.76 -1.59
N TRP A 40 -21.90 10.17 -2.82
CA TRP A 40 -20.55 10.58 -3.25
C TRP A 40 -20.19 11.95 -2.65
N GLY A 41 -19.76 11.96 -1.40
CA GLY A 41 -19.00 13.07 -0.85
C GLY A 41 -17.56 12.98 -1.31
N THR A 42 -17.19 13.64 -2.41
CA THR A 42 -15.77 13.79 -2.78
C THR A 42 -15.14 14.79 -1.82
N ASN A 43 -14.45 14.30 -0.79
CA ASN A 43 -13.68 15.14 0.15
C ASN A 43 -12.39 15.64 -0.53
N TYR A 44 -12.52 16.44 -1.58
CA TYR A 44 -11.39 17.08 -2.25
C TYR A 44 -11.23 18.49 -1.69
N ILE A 45 -10.53 18.62 -0.57
CA ILE A 45 -10.07 19.91 -0.07
C ILE A 45 -8.68 20.13 -0.67
N LYS A 46 -8.63 20.83 -1.79
CA LYS A 46 -7.38 21.38 -2.33
C LYS A 46 -7.08 22.68 -1.59
N GLU A 47 -6.65 22.58 -0.34
CA GLU A 47 -5.88 23.68 0.25
C GLU A 47 -4.54 23.73 -0.50
N GLY A 48 -4.24 24.89 -1.09
CA GLY A 48 -3.01 25.10 -1.83
C GLY A 48 -1.81 24.99 -0.91
N PHE A 49 -1.15 23.84 -0.89
CA PHE A 49 0.11 23.66 -0.20
C PHE A 49 1.23 24.27 -1.04
N THR A 50 1.63 25.49 -0.68
CA THR A 50 2.81 26.21 -1.21
C THR A 50 4.10 25.83 -0.48
N ASN A 51 4.08 24.79 0.34
CA ASN A 51 5.26 24.38 1.11
C ASN A 51 6.06 23.37 0.28
N ASP A 52 7.04 23.92 -0.43
CA ASP A 52 8.08 23.22 -1.20
C ASP A 52 9.03 22.37 -0.31
N ASP A 53 8.74 22.27 0.98
CA ASP A 53 9.52 21.48 1.93
C ASP A 53 8.94 20.07 2.11
N LEU A 54 9.82 19.07 2.07
CA LEU A 54 9.48 17.68 2.37
C LEU A 54 9.46 17.53 3.91
N ASP A 55 8.35 17.88 4.56
CA ASP A 55 8.17 17.86 6.04
C ASP A 55 8.56 16.53 6.74
N ASP A 56 8.80 15.47 5.97
CA ASP A 56 9.27 14.17 6.44
C ASP A 56 10.80 13.99 6.28
N PRO A 57 11.54 13.80 7.39
CA PRO A 57 13.01 13.58 7.37
C PRO A 57 13.46 12.37 6.54
N ARG A 58 12.56 11.45 6.23
CA ARG A 58 12.83 10.27 5.39
C ARG A 58 12.79 10.62 3.91
N LEU A 59 11.84 11.45 3.50
CA LEU A 59 11.71 11.91 2.12
C LEU A 59 12.85 12.89 1.78
N GLU A 60 13.22 13.78 2.70
CA GLU A 60 14.40 14.64 2.54
C GLU A 60 15.69 13.84 2.35
N LYS A 61 15.90 12.77 3.12
CA LYS A 61 17.08 11.91 2.97
C LYS A 61 17.15 11.26 1.59
N LEU A 62 16.02 10.77 1.08
CA LEU A 62 15.96 10.19 -0.25
C LEU A 62 16.20 11.24 -1.34
N TRP A 63 15.61 12.42 -1.19
CA TRP A 63 15.81 13.54 -2.10
C TRP A 63 17.27 14.01 -2.13
N ASN A 64 17.88 14.24 -0.97
CA ASN A 64 19.29 14.61 -0.86
C ASN A 64 20.20 13.52 -1.44
N LYS A 65 19.84 12.24 -1.26
CA LYS A 65 20.58 11.12 -1.87
C LYS A 65 20.45 11.13 -3.39
N ALA A 66 19.25 11.35 -3.93
CA ALA A 66 19.03 11.46 -5.38
C ALA A 66 19.81 12.65 -5.98
N LYS A 67 19.72 13.82 -5.35
CA LYS A 67 20.42 15.05 -5.78
C LYS A 67 21.93 14.92 -5.71
N THR A 68 22.46 14.30 -4.66
CA THR A 68 23.92 14.09 -4.49
C THR A 68 24.43 12.95 -5.36
N SER A 69 23.55 12.02 -5.77
CA SER A 69 23.95 10.87 -6.57
C SER A 69 24.44 11.25 -7.97
N GLY A 70 24.06 12.41 -8.52
CA GLY A 70 24.49 12.86 -9.85
C GLY A 70 24.11 11.94 -11.02
N LYS A 71 23.27 10.92 -10.77
CA LYS A 71 22.80 9.91 -11.74
C LYS A 71 21.54 10.34 -12.50
N PHE A 72 20.93 11.45 -12.10
CA PHE A 72 19.68 11.96 -12.66
C PHE A 72 19.97 13.15 -13.56
N SER A 73 19.32 13.18 -14.71
CA SER A 73 19.16 14.42 -15.47
C SER A 73 18.25 15.40 -14.71
N ASP A 74 18.41 16.70 -14.94
CA ASP A 74 17.58 17.73 -14.31
C ASP A 74 16.07 17.49 -14.55
N GLU A 75 15.69 16.99 -15.73
CA GLU A 75 14.31 16.63 -16.05
C GLU A 75 13.78 15.43 -15.24
N GLU A 76 14.65 14.46 -14.97
CA GLU A 76 14.32 13.27 -14.17
C GLU A 76 14.22 13.64 -12.70
N LEU A 77 15.08 14.53 -12.24
CA LEU A 77 15.06 15.07 -10.89
C LEU A 77 13.78 15.89 -10.64
N GLU A 78 13.30 16.65 -11.63
CA GLU A 78 12.01 17.36 -11.55
C GLU A 78 10.81 16.38 -11.51
N LYS A 79 10.84 15.31 -12.31
CA LYS A 79 9.82 14.25 -12.25
C LYS A 79 9.81 13.56 -10.89
N LEU A 80 10.99 13.25 -10.36
CA LEU A 80 11.13 12.65 -9.03
C LEU A 80 10.55 13.59 -7.98
N TRP A 81 10.91 14.88 -8.01
CA TRP A 81 10.35 15.89 -7.11
C TRP A 81 8.82 15.94 -7.14
N LYS A 82 8.22 15.92 -8.32
CA LYS A 82 6.75 15.87 -8.48
C LYS A 82 6.15 14.62 -7.85
N GLU A 83 6.80 13.47 -7.97
CA GLU A 83 6.35 12.24 -7.31
C GLU A 83 6.49 12.30 -5.78
N PHE A 84 7.56 12.91 -5.26
CA PHE A 84 7.75 13.19 -3.83
C PHE A 84 6.63 14.09 -3.28
N GLN A 85 6.32 15.17 -3.98
CA GLN A 85 5.22 16.07 -3.64
C GLN A 85 3.87 15.34 -3.67
N HIS A 86 3.62 14.54 -4.71
CA HIS A 86 2.39 13.76 -4.81
C HIS A 86 2.27 12.70 -3.70
N HIS A 87 3.38 12.12 -3.26
CA HIS A 87 3.38 11.21 -2.13
C HIS A 87 3.01 11.92 -0.82
N LYS A 88 3.55 13.12 -0.58
CA LYS A 88 3.18 13.98 0.56
C LYS A 88 1.70 14.31 0.54
N GLU A 89 1.16 14.71 -0.61
CA GLU A 89 -0.27 14.97 -0.80
C GLU A 89 -1.12 13.74 -0.43
N LYS A 90 -0.74 12.54 -0.89
CA LYS A 90 -1.45 11.29 -0.54
C LYS A 90 -1.42 10.99 0.95
N VAL A 91 -0.28 11.18 1.62
CA VAL A 91 -0.16 10.99 3.08
C VAL A 91 -1.08 11.96 3.81
N HIS A 92 -1.12 13.21 3.36
CA HIS A 92 -2.00 14.21 3.95
C HIS A 92 -3.48 13.89 3.72
N GLU A 93 -3.88 13.53 2.49
CA GLU A 93 -5.25 13.05 2.19
C GLU A 93 -5.64 11.88 3.11
N TYR A 94 -4.74 10.92 3.32
CA TYR A 94 -4.97 9.82 4.24
C TYR A 94 -5.18 10.29 5.68
N ASN A 95 -4.40 11.26 6.16
CA ASN A 95 -4.57 11.81 7.50
C ASN A 95 -5.91 12.55 7.68
N ILE A 96 -6.36 13.34 6.68
CA ILE A 96 -7.68 13.98 6.71
C ILE A 96 -8.80 12.93 6.72
N LEU A 97 -8.69 11.90 5.86
CA LEU A 97 -9.66 10.81 5.82
C LEU A 97 -9.70 10.06 7.15
N LEU A 98 -8.53 9.80 7.74
CA LEU A 98 -8.40 9.15 9.04
C LEU A 98 -9.08 9.99 10.13
N GLU A 99 -8.81 11.29 10.19
CA GLU A 99 -9.46 12.20 11.14
C GLU A 99 -10.98 12.24 10.95
N THR A 100 -11.45 12.26 9.70
CA THR A 100 -12.88 12.23 9.39
C THR A 100 -13.52 10.94 9.90
N VAL A 101 -12.89 9.78 9.65
CA VAL A 101 -13.38 8.49 10.14
C VAL A 101 -13.36 8.42 11.67
N SER A 102 -12.28 8.87 12.32
CA SER A 102 -12.19 8.92 13.79
C SER A 102 -13.26 9.82 14.41
N ARG A 103 -13.47 11.02 13.88
CA ARG A 103 -14.54 11.93 14.33
C ARG A 103 -15.92 11.30 14.17
N THR A 104 -16.18 10.61 13.06
CA THR A 104 -17.44 9.89 12.89
C THR A 104 -17.56 8.77 13.92
N GLU A 105 -16.54 7.94 14.13
CA GLU A 105 -16.57 6.84 15.10
C GLU A 105 -16.83 7.33 16.55
N ASP A 106 -16.21 8.44 16.95
CA ASP A 106 -16.39 9.02 18.29
C ASP A 106 -17.78 9.62 18.51
N VAL A 107 -18.38 10.21 17.47
CA VAL A 107 -19.80 10.64 17.51
C VAL A 107 -20.72 9.44 17.74
N HIS A 108 -20.42 8.27 17.15
CA HIS A 108 -21.22 7.06 17.33
C HIS A 108 -21.10 6.45 18.74
N LYS A 109 -19.93 6.54 19.40
CA LYS A 109 -19.75 6.04 20.78
C LYS A 109 -20.59 6.80 21.81
N ASN A 110 -20.97 8.04 21.50
CA ASN A 110 -21.77 8.90 22.39
C ASN A 110 -23.28 8.80 22.15
N MET A 111 -23.76 7.98 21.21
CA MET A 111 -25.20 7.78 20.96
C MET A 111 -25.76 6.63 21.80
N ILE A 112 -26.66 6.94 22.75
CA ILE A 112 -27.19 5.97 23.73
C ILE A 112 -28.31 5.07 23.16
N ASN A 113 -28.83 5.31 21.94
CA ASN A 113 -29.81 4.42 21.29
C ASN A 113 -29.74 4.50 19.76
N PRO A 114 -28.96 3.63 19.09
CA PRO A 114 -29.05 3.49 17.64
C PRO A 114 -30.19 2.51 17.29
N VAL A 115 -31.15 2.96 16.49
CA VAL A 115 -32.16 2.08 15.87
C VAL A 115 -31.42 0.99 15.07
N GLU A 116 -31.70 -0.28 15.35
CA GLU A 116 -30.89 -1.43 14.93
C GLU A 116 -30.62 -1.49 13.41
N GLU A 117 -31.56 -1.03 12.59
CA GLU A 117 -31.48 -1.03 11.13
C GLU A 117 -30.57 0.08 10.56
N GLU A 118 -30.57 1.26 11.20
CA GLU A 118 -29.60 2.33 10.91
C GLU A 118 -28.18 1.95 11.33
N SER A 119 -28.05 1.15 12.40
CA SER A 119 -26.76 0.69 12.90
C SER A 119 -26.04 -0.22 11.89
N ALA A 120 -26.78 -1.06 11.15
CA ALA A 120 -26.21 -1.98 10.17
C ALA A 120 -25.68 -1.24 8.93
N VAL A 121 -26.46 -0.31 8.39
CA VAL A 121 -26.06 0.53 7.24
C VAL A 121 -24.88 1.43 7.60
N LYS A 122 -24.89 2.04 8.80
CA LYS A 122 -23.78 2.88 9.28
C LYS A 122 -22.53 2.06 9.56
N LYS A 123 -22.66 0.83 10.06
CA LYS A 123 -21.55 -0.12 10.26
C LYS A 123 -20.94 -0.56 8.92
N GLU A 124 -21.76 -0.79 7.90
CA GLU A 124 -21.30 -1.11 6.56
C GLU A 124 -20.54 0.07 5.93
N LEU A 125 -21.05 1.30 6.09
CA LEU A 125 -20.38 2.53 5.66
C LEU A 125 -19.04 2.73 6.39
N LEU A 126 -19.00 2.47 7.71
CA LEU A 126 -17.78 2.53 8.51
C LEU A 126 -16.75 1.47 8.07
N HIS A 127 -17.20 0.24 7.79
CA HIS A 127 -16.34 -0.80 7.21
C HIS A 127 -15.80 -0.43 5.83
N GLN A 128 -16.64 0.15 4.97
CA GLN A 128 -16.22 0.64 3.65
C GLN A 128 -15.16 1.74 3.80
N LYS A 129 -15.34 2.68 4.73
CA LYS A 129 -14.37 3.75 5.03
C LYS A 129 -13.05 3.21 5.58
N HIS A 130 -13.09 2.21 6.47
CA HIS A 130 -11.87 1.54 6.92
C HIS A 130 -11.17 0.75 5.81
N SER A 131 -11.93 0.17 4.87
CA SER A 131 -11.34 -0.49 3.69
C SER A 131 -10.64 0.52 2.78
N GLU A 132 -11.29 1.66 2.52
CA GLU A 132 -10.73 2.78 1.74
C GLU A 132 -9.44 3.32 2.38
N LEU A 133 -9.41 3.47 3.72
CA LEU A 133 -8.21 3.85 4.46
C LEU A 133 -7.08 2.83 4.30
N LYS A 134 -7.37 1.53 4.39
CA LYS A 134 -6.37 0.48 4.20
C LYS A 134 -5.80 0.48 2.78
N GLU A 135 -6.65 0.69 1.78
CA GLU A 135 -6.23 0.77 0.38
C GLU A 135 -5.33 1.99 0.13
N LYS A 136 -5.73 3.17 0.64
CA LYS A 136 -4.91 4.39 0.58
C LYS A 136 -3.57 4.20 1.27
N LEU A 137 -3.54 3.58 2.45
CA LEU A 137 -2.30 3.26 3.17
C LEU A 137 -1.39 2.33 2.36
N TYR A 138 -1.95 1.30 1.71
CA TYR A 138 -1.19 0.42 0.85
C TYR A 138 -0.61 1.16 -0.36
N SER A 139 -1.41 2.01 -1.01
CA SER A 139 -0.98 2.83 -2.15
C SER A 139 0.14 3.80 -1.77
N ILE A 140 0.04 4.45 -0.60
CA ILE A 140 1.09 5.29 -0.03
C ILE A 140 2.36 4.47 0.16
N ASN A 141 2.29 3.34 0.87
CA ASN A 141 3.45 2.51 1.14
C ASN A 141 4.13 2.01 -0.15
N GLN A 142 3.34 1.59 -1.14
CA GLN A 142 3.85 1.20 -2.45
C GLN A 142 4.53 2.36 -3.18
N GLY A 143 3.94 3.56 -3.13
CA GLY A 143 4.52 4.77 -3.68
C GLY A 143 5.85 5.13 -3.03
N PHE A 144 5.94 5.00 -1.70
CA PHE A 144 7.17 5.23 -0.95
C PHE A 144 8.28 4.23 -1.32
N GLU A 145 7.95 2.94 -1.38
CA GLU A 145 8.92 1.92 -1.77
C GLU A 145 9.39 2.12 -3.22
N ARG A 146 8.51 2.57 -4.13
CA ARG A 146 8.90 2.96 -5.48
C ARG A 146 9.83 4.18 -5.47
N LEU A 147 9.47 5.26 -4.77
CA LEU A 147 10.33 6.44 -4.63
C LEU A 147 11.70 6.09 -4.07
N ARG A 148 11.73 5.19 -3.07
CA ARG A 148 12.96 4.66 -2.50
C ARG A 148 13.78 3.91 -3.54
N LYS A 149 13.18 3.02 -4.34
CA LYS A 149 13.87 2.30 -5.42
C LYS A 149 14.46 3.26 -6.45
N VAL A 150 13.63 4.16 -6.99
CA VAL A 150 14.03 5.15 -8.00
C VAL A 150 15.14 6.05 -7.46
N SER A 151 15.07 6.48 -6.20
CA SER A 151 16.12 7.32 -5.59
C SER A 151 17.47 6.61 -5.45
N HIS A 152 17.51 5.27 -5.40
CA HIS A 152 18.75 4.49 -5.34
C HIS A 152 19.26 4.11 -6.74
N GLN A 153 18.35 3.69 -7.64
CA GLN A 153 18.68 3.11 -8.94
C GLN A 153 18.77 4.15 -10.07
N GLY A 154 18.12 5.30 -9.94
CA GLY A 154 17.83 6.17 -11.09
C GLY A 154 16.50 5.79 -11.75
N TYR A 155 16.08 6.56 -12.76
CA TYR A 155 14.98 6.17 -13.66
C TYR A 155 15.41 5.10 -14.68
N ASP A 156 16.67 4.69 -14.66
CA ASP A 156 17.20 3.79 -15.67
C ASP A 156 16.61 2.38 -15.53
N SER A 157 15.93 1.95 -16.59
CA SER A 157 15.30 0.64 -16.75
C SER A 157 16.30 -0.53 -16.85
N THR A 158 17.60 -0.25 -16.78
CA THR A 158 18.67 -1.26 -16.79
C THR A 158 18.92 -1.90 -15.42
N SER A 159 18.09 -1.61 -14.41
CA SER A 159 18.24 -2.19 -13.07
C SER A 159 18.08 -3.70 -13.10
N GLU A 160 19.22 -4.39 -13.18
CA GLU A 160 19.32 -5.84 -13.22
C GLU A 160 18.90 -6.53 -11.91
N PHE A 161 18.73 -5.74 -10.84
CA PHE A 161 18.41 -6.19 -9.49
C PHE A 161 17.28 -5.34 -8.88
N GLU A 162 16.39 -5.96 -8.10
CA GLU A 162 15.23 -5.40 -7.41
C GLU A 162 15.51 -5.05 -5.94
N GLU A 163 16.48 -5.74 -5.31
CA GLU A 163 16.81 -5.56 -3.90
C GLU A 163 17.81 -4.40 -3.69
N PRO A 164 17.44 -3.31 -2.96
CA PRO A 164 18.27 -2.11 -2.80
C PRO A 164 19.68 -2.40 -2.29
N ARG A 165 19.83 -3.39 -1.41
CA ARG A 165 21.15 -3.77 -0.87
C ARG A 165 22.05 -4.45 -1.91
N VAL A 166 21.46 -5.19 -2.84
CA VAL A 166 22.20 -5.87 -3.92
C VAL A 166 22.70 -4.86 -4.93
N ILE A 167 21.89 -3.83 -5.21
CA ILE A 167 22.27 -2.71 -6.08
C ILE A 167 23.43 -1.92 -5.48
N ASP A 168 23.36 -1.57 -4.20
CA ASP A 168 24.44 -0.86 -3.52
C ASP A 168 25.76 -1.66 -3.59
N LEU A 169 25.70 -2.99 -3.42
CA LEU A 169 26.88 -3.87 -3.54
C LEU A 169 27.39 -3.98 -4.98
N TRP A 170 26.49 -4.06 -5.96
CA TRP A 170 26.87 -4.09 -7.37
C TRP A 170 27.50 -2.79 -7.84
N ASP A 171 26.95 -1.64 -7.41
CA ASP A 171 27.54 -0.33 -7.68
C ASP A 171 28.93 -0.19 -7.04
N LEU A 172 29.09 -0.67 -5.81
CA LEU A 172 30.40 -0.71 -5.16
C LEU A 172 31.37 -1.63 -5.93
N ALA A 173 30.92 -2.80 -6.37
CA ALA A 173 31.74 -3.71 -7.16
C ALA A 173 32.13 -3.17 -8.55
N LYS A 174 31.26 -2.38 -9.21
CA LYS A 174 31.62 -1.69 -10.46
C LYS A 174 32.64 -0.58 -10.23
N SER A 175 32.63 0.06 -9.06
CA SER A 175 33.62 1.07 -8.69
C SER A 175 34.98 0.50 -8.31
N THR A 176 35.06 -0.83 -8.10
CA THR A 176 36.32 -1.53 -7.81
C THR A 176 36.99 -2.06 -9.07
N ASN A 177 38.32 -2.17 -9.03
CA ASN A 177 39.14 -2.68 -10.13
C ASN A 177 39.09 -4.23 -10.23
N PHE A 178 37.90 -4.83 -10.25
CA PHE A 178 37.76 -6.26 -10.53
C PHE A 178 38.06 -6.56 -12.00
N THR A 179 38.59 -7.75 -12.27
CA THR A 179 38.66 -8.24 -13.64
C THR A 179 37.24 -8.55 -14.16
N GLU A 180 37.03 -8.46 -15.47
CA GLU A 180 35.71 -8.73 -16.09
C GLU A 180 35.15 -10.12 -15.72
N LYS A 181 36.04 -11.12 -15.56
CA LYS A 181 35.66 -12.47 -15.12
C LYS A 181 35.19 -12.52 -13.66
N GLU A 182 35.84 -11.78 -12.78
CA GLU A 182 35.44 -11.69 -11.37
C GLU A 182 34.14 -10.90 -11.22
N LEU A 183 33.98 -9.84 -12.03
CA LEU A 183 32.76 -9.05 -12.07
C LEU A 183 31.56 -9.90 -12.53
N GLU A 184 31.71 -10.70 -13.58
CA GLU A 184 30.64 -11.58 -14.06
C GLU A 184 30.34 -12.71 -13.07
N SER A 185 31.36 -13.30 -12.43
CA SER A 185 31.15 -14.29 -11.36
C SER A 185 30.41 -13.68 -10.16
N LEU A 186 30.73 -12.43 -9.79
CA LEU A 186 30.03 -11.71 -8.72
C LEU A 186 28.59 -11.38 -9.13
N ARG A 187 28.37 -11.01 -10.39
CA ARG A 187 27.04 -10.74 -10.95
C ARG A 187 26.12 -11.96 -10.84
N GLU A 188 26.59 -13.14 -11.23
CA GLU A 188 25.85 -14.39 -11.07
C GLU A 188 25.57 -14.70 -9.59
N GLU A 189 26.57 -14.49 -8.71
CA GLU A 189 26.40 -14.70 -7.28
C GLU A 189 25.36 -13.75 -6.67
N LEU A 190 25.34 -12.49 -7.10
CA LEU A 190 24.32 -11.51 -6.71
C LEU A 190 22.93 -11.89 -7.21
N LYS A 191 22.79 -12.43 -8.43
CA LYS A 191 21.50 -12.95 -8.94
C LYS A 191 21.00 -14.13 -8.13
N HIS A 192 21.89 -15.06 -7.77
CA HIS A 192 21.53 -16.17 -6.90
C HIS A 192 21.14 -15.72 -5.50
N PHE A 193 21.84 -14.71 -4.98
CA PHE A 193 21.50 -14.10 -3.71
C PHE A 193 20.13 -13.42 -3.76
N GLU A 194 19.83 -12.64 -4.79
CA GLU A 194 18.53 -12.03 -5.00
C GLU A 194 17.39 -13.05 -5.02
N ALA A 195 17.52 -14.12 -5.82
CA ALA A 195 16.52 -15.19 -5.84
C ALA A 195 16.32 -15.85 -4.45
N LYS A 196 17.35 -15.85 -3.61
CA LYS A 196 17.28 -16.34 -2.22
C LYS A 196 16.57 -15.34 -1.30
N VAL A 197 16.81 -14.03 -1.48
CA VAL A 197 16.11 -12.94 -0.78
C VAL A 197 14.63 -12.95 -1.15
N GLU A 198 14.30 -13.08 -2.43
CA GLU A 198 12.93 -13.14 -2.92
C GLU A 198 12.18 -14.33 -2.33
N LYS A 199 12.80 -15.52 -2.31
CA LYS A 199 12.23 -16.70 -1.63
C LYS A 199 11.98 -16.44 -0.15
N HIS A 200 12.94 -15.84 0.56
CA HIS A 200 12.75 -15.48 1.97
C HIS A 200 11.58 -14.52 2.15
N HIS A 201 11.47 -13.48 1.32
CA HIS A 201 10.37 -12.53 1.36
C HIS A 201 9.01 -13.18 1.06
N HIS A 202 8.96 -14.13 0.12
CA HIS A 202 7.77 -14.91 -0.17
C HIS A 202 7.33 -15.75 1.05
N TYR A 203 8.26 -16.47 1.69
CA TYR A 203 7.97 -17.24 2.90
C TYR A 203 7.52 -16.35 4.05
N GLN A 204 8.12 -15.18 4.21
CA GLN A 204 7.72 -14.20 5.23
C GLN A 204 6.28 -13.71 5.01
N LYS A 205 5.90 -13.41 3.76
CA LYS A 205 4.51 -13.07 3.41
C LYS A 205 3.54 -14.21 3.69
N GLN A 206 3.90 -15.44 3.32
CA GLN A 206 3.09 -16.64 3.60
C GLN A 206 2.90 -16.86 5.10
N LEU A 207 3.96 -16.63 5.89
CA LEU A 207 3.92 -16.73 7.34
C LEU A 207 2.96 -15.70 7.94
N GLU A 208 3.00 -14.46 7.46
CA GLU A 208 2.11 -13.39 7.93
C GLU A 208 0.63 -13.67 7.61
N ILE A 209 0.34 -14.14 6.38
CA ILE A 209 -1.02 -14.57 6.01
C ILE A 209 -1.48 -15.74 6.89
N SER A 210 -0.60 -16.71 7.14
CA SER A 210 -0.90 -17.85 8.01
C SER A 210 -1.18 -17.42 9.45
N HIS A 211 -0.39 -16.49 9.98
CA HIS A 211 -0.57 -15.91 11.32
C HIS A 211 -1.91 -15.19 11.45
N GLN A 212 -2.29 -14.39 10.45
CA GLN A 212 -3.60 -13.73 10.42
C GLN A 212 -4.73 -14.76 10.41
N LYS A 213 -4.63 -15.79 9.56
CA LYS A 213 -5.61 -16.90 9.55
C LYS A 213 -5.71 -17.62 10.88
N MET A 214 -4.58 -17.86 11.56
CA MET A 214 -4.56 -18.47 12.90
C MET A 214 -5.33 -17.62 13.90
N LYS A 215 -5.04 -16.31 13.99
CA LYS A 215 -5.74 -15.39 14.89
C LYS A 215 -7.25 -15.35 14.66
N HIS A 216 -7.69 -15.46 13.41
CA HIS A 216 -9.11 -15.55 13.09
C HIS A 216 -9.73 -16.88 13.53
N VAL A 217 -9.03 -18.01 13.38
CA VAL A 217 -9.51 -19.33 13.81
C VAL A 217 -9.53 -19.47 15.34
N GLU A 218 -8.60 -18.83 16.06
CA GLU A 218 -8.63 -18.73 17.53
C GLU A 218 -9.93 -18.09 18.04
N GLY A 219 -10.48 -17.12 17.30
CA GLY A 219 -11.77 -16.50 17.63
C GLY A 219 -12.99 -17.41 17.42
N THR A 220 -12.88 -18.43 16.57
CA THR A 220 -13.98 -19.36 16.23
C THR A 220 -14.04 -20.57 17.19
N GLY A 221 -13.00 -20.84 17.97
CA GLY A 221 -13.00 -21.83 19.05
C GLY A 221 -12.73 -23.30 18.66
N ASP A 222 -12.33 -23.57 17.40
CA ASP A 222 -12.00 -24.91 16.93
C ASP A 222 -10.56 -25.31 17.29
N LYS A 223 -10.42 -26.05 18.41
CA LYS A 223 -9.12 -26.41 19.02
C LYS A 223 -8.27 -27.36 18.16
N GLU A 224 -8.87 -28.25 17.39
CA GLU A 224 -8.13 -29.25 16.61
C GLU A 224 -7.54 -28.63 15.34
N HIS A 225 -8.31 -27.78 14.67
CA HIS A 225 -7.84 -26.97 13.54
C HIS A 225 -6.77 -25.96 13.96
N LEU A 226 -6.88 -25.42 15.18
CA LEU A 226 -5.88 -24.51 15.75
C LEU A 226 -4.53 -25.21 15.97
N SER A 227 -4.52 -26.42 16.55
CA SER A 227 -3.27 -27.15 16.84
C SER A 227 -2.50 -27.48 15.57
N ARG A 228 -3.17 -28.01 14.54
CA ARG A 228 -2.51 -28.34 13.25
C ARG A 228 -2.02 -27.10 12.52
N ASN A 229 -2.73 -25.97 12.63
CA ASN A 229 -2.29 -24.70 12.02
C ASN A 229 -1.10 -24.11 12.78
N LYS A 230 -1.08 -24.22 14.11
CA LYS A 230 0.02 -23.78 14.96
C LYS A 230 1.32 -24.54 14.67
N GLU A 231 1.26 -25.86 14.51
CA GLU A 231 2.43 -26.65 14.13
C GLU A 231 2.98 -26.25 12.75
N LYS A 232 2.09 -26.09 11.76
CA LYS A 232 2.50 -25.60 10.42
C LYS A 232 3.09 -24.20 10.47
N TYR A 233 2.54 -23.33 11.31
CA TYR A 233 3.05 -21.98 11.51
C TYR A 233 4.46 -22.00 12.12
N VAL A 234 4.70 -22.78 13.17
CA VAL A 234 6.02 -22.89 13.82
C VAL A 234 7.06 -23.41 12.82
N LEU A 235 6.74 -24.43 12.03
CA LEU A 235 7.65 -24.94 11.00
C LEU A 235 7.95 -23.90 9.91
N LEU A 236 6.94 -23.15 9.46
CA LEU A 236 7.13 -22.05 8.51
C LEU A 236 7.94 -20.91 9.12
N GLU A 237 7.74 -20.60 10.40
CA GLU A 237 8.47 -19.57 11.13
C GLU A 237 9.95 -19.93 11.25
N GLU A 238 10.26 -21.17 11.68
CA GLU A 238 11.63 -21.67 11.78
C GLU A 238 12.34 -21.63 10.42
N LYS A 239 11.68 -22.14 9.36
CA LYS A 239 12.23 -22.11 8.00
C LYS A 239 12.47 -20.69 7.50
N THR A 240 11.57 -19.75 7.82
CA THR A 240 11.72 -18.33 7.48
C THR A 240 12.91 -17.72 8.21
N LYS A 241 13.06 -17.97 9.52
CA LYS A 241 14.20 -17.50 10.33
C LYS A 241 15.53 -18.08 9.82
N GLU A 242 15.56 -19.36 9.47
CA GLU A 242 16.75 -20.02 8.93
C GLU A 242 17.18 -19.40 7.58
N LEU A 243 16.21 -19.20 6.67
CA LEU A 243 16.45 -18.52 5.40
C LEU A 243 16.93 -17.08 5.62
N GLY A 244 16.33 -16.35 6.56
CA GLY A 244 16.76 -14.99 6.90
C GLY A 244 18.18 -14.94 7.43
N TYR A 245 18.59 -15.92 8.26
CA TYR A 245 19.96 -16.06 8.72
C TYR A 245 20.93 -16.33 7.56
N LYS A 246 20.57 -17.25 6.64
CA LYS A 246 21.37 -17.54 5.44
C LYS A 246 21.53 -16.30 4.55
N VAL A 247 20.46 -15.54 4.34
CA VAL A 247 20.49 -14.27 3.59
C VAL A 247 21.44 -13.28 4.26
N LYS A 248 21.33 -13.09 5.58
CA LYS A 248 22.21 -12.16 6.31
C LYS A 248 23.68 -12.57 6.22
N LYS A 249 23.98 -13.88 6.34
CA LYS A 249 25.34 -14.42 6.24
C LYS A 249 25.93 -14.20 4.85
N HIS A 250 25.17 -14.52 3.80
CA HIS A 250 25.61 -14.30 2.41
C HIS A 250 25.83 -12.81 2.12
N LEU A 251 24.94 -11.93 2.60
CA LEU A 251 25.10 -10.48 2.45
C LEU A 251 26.39 -9.98 3.11
N GLN A 252 26.68 -10.46 4.32
CA GLN A 252 27.90 -10.09 5.04
C GLN A 252 29.16 -10.62 4.34
N ASP A 253 29.11 -11.84 3.80
CA ASP A 253 30.23 -12.43 3.05
C ASP A 253 30.50 -11.64 1.76
N LEU A 254 29.46 -11.36 0.95
CA LEU A 254 29.55 -10.54 -0.26
C LEU A 254 30.09 -9.14 0.05
N SER A 255 29.55 -8.47 1.07
CA SER A 255 30.00 -7.15 1.51
C SER A 255 31.47 -7.18 1.96
N SER A 256 31.90 -8.22 2.67
CA SER A 256 33.29 -8.38 3.11
C SER A 256 34.22 -8.66 1.94
N ARG A 257 33.80 -9.46 0.96
CA ARG A 257 34.60 -9.77 -0.24
C ARG A 257 34.79 -8.53 -1.12
N ILE A 258 33.73 -7.76 -1.35
CA ILE A 258 33.80 -6.50 -2.10
C ILE A 258 34.67 -5.48 -1.34
N SER A 259 34.53 -5.39 -0.01
CA SER A 259 35.36 -4.50 0.83
C SER A 259 36.84 -4.92 0.87
N ARG A 260 37.16 -6.21 0.80
CA ARG A 260 38.55 -6.69 0.69
C ARG A 260 39.14 -6.42 -0.69
N GLY A 261 38.33 -6.53 -1.76
CA GLY A 261 38.72 -6.11 -3.10
C GLY A 261 39.13 -4.64 -3.16
N LEU A 262 38.52 -3.79 -2.32
CA LEU A 262 38.94 -2.40 -2.11
C LEU A 262 40.29 -2.28 -1.38
N GLN A 263 40.50 -3.05 -0.31
CA GLN A 263 41.71 -2.93 0.53
C GLN A 263 42.98 -3.55 -0.07
N HIS A 264 42.86 -4.53 -0.98
CA HIS A 264 44.01 -5.08 -1.69
C HIS A 264 44.72 -4.07 -2.63
N ASN A 265 44.19 -2.85 -2.76
CA ASN A 265 44.76 -1.74 -3.54
C ASN A 265 45.45 -0.64 -2.70
N GLU A 266 45.52 -0.75 -1.37
CA GLU A 266 46.23 0.22 -0.51
C GLU A 266 47.66 -0.22 -0.10
N LEU A 267 48.29 -1.13 -0.84
CA LEU A 267 49.72 -1.49 -0.72
C LEU A 267 50.39 -1.49 -2.10
#